data_AF-A0A7L2UGD1-F1
#
_entry.id   AF-A0A7L2UGD1-F1
#
_cell.length_a   1.000
_cell.length_b   1.000
_cell.length_c   1.000
_cell.angle_alpha   90.00
_cell.angle_beta   90.00
_cell.angle_gamma   90.00
#
_symmetry.space_group_name_H-M   'P 1'
#
loop_
_entity.id
_entity.type
_entity.pdbx_description
1 polymer ?
#
loop_
_entity_poly.entity_id
_entity_poly.type
_entity_poly.pdbx_seq_one_letter_code
_entity_poly.pdbx_strand_id
1 'polypeptide(L)'
;LGLRPKRTLRLVLWTAEEQGGIGAEQYYQLHKENISNFDIVMESDEGTFKPSGLGFTGNAKARDIVKEIMTLLQPINVTDVYDDADGTDINYWMRDGVPG
;
A
#
# COMPACT_ATOMS: atom_id res chain seq x y z
N LEU A 1 -5.04 12.71 -20.69
CA LEU A 1 -4.15 13.31 -19.68
C LEU A 1 -2.66 13.08 -19.95
N GLY A 2 -2.25 12.02 -20.69
CA GLY A 2 -0.85 11.88 -21.16
C GLY A 2 0.19 11.81 -20.03
N LEU A 3 -0.23 11.37 -18.83
CA LEU A 3 0.60 11.39 -17.64
C LEU A 3 1.58 10.21 -17.67
N ARG A 4 2.82 10.49 -17.28
CA ARG A 4 3.85 9.49 -17.03
C ARG A 4 4.22 9.55 -15.56
N PRO A 5 4.13 8.42 -14.82
CA PRO A 5 4.59 8.37 -13.44
C PRO A 5 6.05 8.79 -13.33
N LYS A 6 6.36 9.63 -12.32
CA LYS A 6 7.74 10.01 -11.98
C LYS A 6 8.52 8.82 -11.41
N ARG A 7 7.82 7.91 -10.75
CA ARG A 7 8.35 6.70 -10.12
C ARG A 7 7.84 5.46 -10.84
N THR A 8 8.57 4.36 -10.69
CA THR A 8 8.13 3.06 -11.18
C THR A 8 6.88 2.61 -10.43
N LEU A 9 5.85 2.22 -11.17
CA LEU A 9 4.72 1.49 -10.62
C LEU A 9 4.98 0.00 -10.83
N ARG A 10 4.79 -0.80 -9.78
CA ARG A 10 4.92 -2.25 -9.83
C ARG A 10 3.62 -2.87 -9.35
N LEU A 11 2.99 -3.64 -10.24
CA LEU A 11 1.87 -4.51 -9.88
C LEU A 11 2.44 -5.89 -9.61
N VAL A 12 2.05 -6.47 -8.48
CA VAL A 12 2.39 -7.85 -8.12
C VAL A 12 1.09 -8.59 -7.86
N LEU A 13 1.00 -9.81 -8.39
CA LEU A 13 -0.09 -10.73 -8.09
C LEU A 13 0.51 -11.85 -7.26
N TRP A 14 0.11 -11.90 -6.00
CA TRP A 14 0.64 -12.87 -5.05
C TRP A 14 0.06 -14.26 -5.29
N THR A 15 0.82 -15.26 -4.88
CA THR A 15 0.39 -16.66 -4.89
C THR A 15 0.57 -17.19 -3.49
N ALA A 16 -0.34 -18.05 -3.05
CA ALA A 16 -0.29 -18.67 -1.73
C ALA A 16 -0.32 -17.67 -0.55
N GLU A 17 -1.04 -16.57 -0.71
CA GLU A 17 -1.45 -15.67 0.39
C GLU A 17 -2.25 -16.48 1.44
N GLU A 18 -3.29 -17.18 0.98
CA GLU A 18 -4.20 -17.94 1.84
C GLU A 18 -3.54 -19.13 2.57
N GLN A 19 -2.33 -19.52 2.17
CA GLN A 19 -1.53 -20.54 2.87
C GLN A 19 -0.51 -19.93 3.85
N GLY A 20 -0.62 -18.63 4.11
CA GLY A 20 0.22 -17.89 5.06
C GLY A 20 1.19 -16.90 4.42
N GLY A 21 0.83 -16.24 3.32
CA GLY A 21 1.64 -15.18 2.70
C GLY A 21 2.92 -15.68 2.01
N ILE A 22 2.97 -16.95 1.60
CA ILE A 22 4.23 -17.61 1.20
C ILE A 22 4.89 -16.90 0.01
N GLY A 23 4.10 -16.53 -1.01
CA GLY A 23 4.61 -15.84 -2.18
C GLY A 23 5.16 -14.45 -1.85
N ALA A 24 4.48 -13.71 -0.98
CA ALA A 24 4.90 -12.39 -0.56
C ALA A 24 6.12 -12.43 0.36
N GLU A 25 6.17 -13.38 1.29
CA GLU A 25 7.34 -13.59 2.14
C GLU A 25 8.57 -13.86 1.28
N GLN A 26 8.50 -14.81 0.34
CA GLN A 26 9.61 -15.12 -0.55
C GLN A 26 10.04 -13.88 -1.34
N TYR A 27 9.08 -13.12 -1.86
CA TYR A 27 9.36 -11.90 -2.61
C TYR A 27 10.05 -10.84 -1.75
N TYR A 28 9.58 -10.62 -0.53
CA TYR A 28 10.22 -9.72 0.42
C TYR A 28 11.64 -10.16 0.73
N GLN A 29 11.90 -11.45 0.99
CA GLN A 29 13.26 -11.94 1.25
C GLN A 29 14.22 -11.66 0.08
N LEU A 30 13.74 -11.76 -1.16
CA LEU A 30 14.54 -11.50 -2.36
C LEU A 30 14.82 -10.01 -2.62
N HIS A 31 13.99 -9.10 -2.09
CA HIS A 31 14.02 -7.68 -2.47
C HIS A 31 14.32 -6.72 -1.31
N LYS A 32 14.27 -7.18 -0.05
CA LYS A 32 14.47 -6.34 1.15
C LYS A 32 15.85 -5.66 1.22
N GLU A 33 16.87 -6.18 0.55
CA GLU A 33 18.18 -5.51 0.49
C GLU A 33 18.09 -4.10 -0.12
N ASN A 34 17.11 -3.89 -1.00
CA ASN A 34 16.86 -2.63 -1.68
C ASN A 34 15.58 -1.94 -1.18
N ILE A 35 15.22 -2.14 0.10
CA ILE A 35 13.96 -1.64 0.67
C ILE A 35 13.79 -0.13 0.54
N SER A 36 14.89 0.63 0.56
CA SER A 36 14.90 2.09 0.38
C SER A 36 14.41 2.56 -1.00
N ASN A 37 14.30 1.66 -1.98
CA ASN A 37 13.76 1.97 -3.30
C ASN A 37 12.21 1.89 -3.36
N PHE A 38 11.55 1.45 -2.28
CA PHE A 38 10.09 1.40 -2.19
C PHE A 38 9.58 2.66 -1.49
N ASP A 39 8.83 3.50 -2.21
CA ASP A 39 8.25 4.72 -1.66
C ASP A 39 6.94 4.45 -0.88
N ILE A 40 6.14 3.49 -1.34
CA ILE A 40 4.86 3.08 -0.75
C ILE A 40 4.51 1.66 -1.20
N VAL A 41 3.84 0.90 -0.33
CA VAL A 41 3.18 -0.38 -0.67
C VAL A 41 1.67 -0.26 -0.43
N MET A 42 0.87 -1.04 -1.15
CA MET A 42 -0.59 -1.07 -0.98
C MET A 42 -1.12 -2.41 -1.46
N GLU A 43 -2.15 -2.92 -0.80
CA GLU A 43 -2.79 -4.18 -1.11
C GLU A 43 -4.31 -4.00 -1.28
N SER A 44 -4.90 -4.85 -2.12
CA SER A 44 -6.35 -4.97 -2.31
C SER A 44 -6.70 -6.44 -2.29
N ASP A 45 -7.11 -6.95 -1.14
CA ASP A 45 -7.35 -8.38 -0.90
C ASP A 45 -8.76 -8.71 -0.38
N GLU A 46 -9.46 -7.71 0.17
CA GLU A 46 -10.78 -7.89 0.81
C GLU A 46 -11.95 -7.78 -0.18
N GLY A 47 -11.81 -8.29 -1.41
CA GLY A 47 -12.89 -8.32 -2.41
C GLY A 47 -13.25 -6.96 -3.04
N THR A 48 -14.54 -6.75 -3.35
CA THR A 48 -15.03 -5.63 -4.19
C THR A 48 -16.04 -4.71 -3.50
N PHE A 49 -16.02 -4.67 -2.17
CA PHE A 49 -16.95 -3.86 -1.38
C PHE A 49 -16.81 -2.35 -1.67
N LYS A 50 -17.84 -1.58 -1.28
CA LYS A 50 -17.78 -0.12 -1.37
C LYS A 50 -16.75 0.41 -0.36
N PRO A 51 -15.65 1.06 -0.80
CA PRO A 51 -14.66 1.57 0.12
C PRO A 51 -15.22 2.72 0.96
N SER A 52 -14.73 2.85 2.19
CA SER A 52 -15.03 3.97 3.10
C SER A 52 -13.86 4.93 3.25
N GLY A 53 -12.62 4.47 3.03
CA GLY A 53 -11.41 5.26 3.12
C GLY A 53 -10.18 4.40 2.88
N LEU A 54 -9.03 4.86 3.38
CA LEU A 54 -7.75 4.16 3.26
C LEU A 54 -7.09 4.05 4.64
N GLY A 55 -6.71 2.84 5.06
CA GLY A 55 -5.79 2.66 6.19
C GLY A 55 -4.37 3.03 5.78
N PHE A 56 -3.62 3.70 6.64
CA PHE A 56 -2.26 4.13 6.32
C PHE A 56 -1.34 4.05 7.54
N THR A 57 -0.18 3.42 7.35
CA THR A 57 0.97 3.33 8.24
C THR A 57 2.12 4.14 7.67
N GLY A 58 2.56 5.16 8.41
CA GLY A 58 3.69 5.99 8.03
C GLY A 58 3.89 7.15 9.00
N ASN A 59 4.91 7.97 8.73
CA ASN A 59 5.14 9.16 9.54
C ASN A 59 4.06 10.24 9.31
N ALA A 60 3.95 11.20 10.22
CA ALA A 60 2.93 12.25 10.16
C ALA A 60 2.95 13.05 8.85
N LYS A 61 4.14 13.37 8.32
CA LYS A 61 4.27 14.11 7.05
C LYS A 61 3.73 13.31 5.87
N ALA A 62 4.00 12.01 5.82
CA ALA A 62 3.46 11.14 4.79
C ALA A 62 1.94 11.03 4.91
N ARG A 63 1.40 10.93 6.13
CA ARG A 63 -0.04 10.91 6.38
C ARG A 63 -0.72 12.19 5.89
N ASP A 64 -0.12 13.36 6.09
CA ASP A 64 -0.67 14.63 5.59
C ASP A 64 -0.74 14.65 4.05
N ILE A 65 0.28 14.13 3.37
CA ILE A 65 0.28 13.97 1.90
C ILE A 65 -0.86 13.04 1.46
N VAL A 66 -1.04 11.90 2.13
CA VAL A 66 -2.13 10.95 1.80
C VAL A 66 -3.50 11.59 2.00
N LYS A 67 -3.69 12.33 3.10
CA LYS A 67 -4.94 13.08 3.34
C LYS A 67 -5.24 14.07 2.22
N GLU A 68 -4.24 14.81 1.75
CA GLU A 68 -4.40 15.73 0.61
C GLU A 68 -4.82 14.98 -0.66
N ILE A 69 -4.16 13.85 -0.97
CA ILE A 69 -4.51 13.01 -2.14
C ILE A 69 -5.94 12.48 -2.02
N MET A 70 -6.35 12.01 -0.84
CA MET A 70 -7.69 11.44 -0.62
C MET A 70 -8.82 12.45 -0.86
N THR A 71 -8.56 13.76 -0.79
CA THR A 71 -9.56 14.77 -1.18
C THR A 71 -10.02 14.65 -2.64
N LEU A 72 -9.18 14.09 -3.52
CA LEU A 72 -9.53 13.84 -4.92
C LEU A 72 -10.64 12.79 -5.07
N LEU A 73 -10.86 11.95 -4.06
CA LEU A 73 -11.89 10.91 -4.02
C LEU A 73 -13.23 11.42 -3.48
N GLN A 74 -13.37 12.73 -3.27
CA GLN A 74 -14.63 13.30 -2.82
C GLN A 74 -15.86 12.97 -3.70
N PRO A 75 -15.75 12.86 -5.05
CA PRO A 75 -16.88 12.47 -5.89
C PRO A 75 -17.48 11.09 -5.58
N ILE A 76 -16.73 10.21 -4.90
CA ILE A 76 -17.20 8.89 -4.46
C ILE A 76 -17.43 8.79 -2.94
N ASN A 77 -17.21 9.89 -2.20
CA ASN A 77 -17.35 9.98 -0.75
C ASN A 77 -16.45 8.99 0.01
N VAL A 78 -15.17 8.96 -0.36
CA VAL A 78 -14.12 8.08 0.20
C VAL A 78 -12.90 8.92 0.55
N THR A 79 -13.02 9.79 1.56
CA THR A 79 -11.97 10.76 1.91
C THR A 79 -11.30 10.46 3.25
N ASP A 80 -11.78 9.48 3.99
CA ASP A 80 -11.25 9.11 5.30
C ASP A 80 -9.88 8.44 5.16
N VAL A 81 -8.96 8.82 6.06
CA VAL A 81 -7.67 8.14 6.26
C VAL A 81 -7.66 7.58 7.67
N TYR A 82 -7.68 6.26 7.78
CA TYR A 82 -7.66 5.55 9.05
C TYR A 82 -6.23 5.37 9.57
N ASP A 83 -6.12 5.14 10.86
CA ASP A 83 -4.85 4.75 11.47
C ASP A 83 -4.54 3.30 11.12
N ASP A 84 -3.25 3.04 10.89
CA ASP A 84 -2.64 1.76 10.56
C ASP A 84 -3.23 1.05 9.32
N ALA A 85 -2.40 0.85 8.31
CA ALA A 85 -2.72 -0.01 7.18
C ALA A 85 -2.65 -1.50 7.58
N ASP A 86 -3.39 -2.31 6.84
CA ASP A 86 -3.40 -3.78 6.95
C ASP A 86 -3.20 -4.40 5.56
N GLY A 87 -2.74 -5.65 5.53
CA GLY A 87 -2.47 -6.41 4.32
C GLY A 87 -1.43 -7.50 4.55
N THR A 88 -1.81 -8.76 4.36
CA THR A 88 -0.97 -9.93 4.59
C THR A 88 0.35 -9.82 3.81
N ASP A 89 0.28 -9.49 2.52
CA ASP A 89 1.44 -9.59 1.64
C ASP A 89 2.33 -8.34 1.67
N ILE A 90 1.84 -7.25 2.28
CA ILE A 90 2.60 -5.99 2.43
C ILE A 90 3.14 -5.76 3.84
N ASN A 91 2.75 -6.55 4.84
CA ASN A 91 3.10 -6.30 6.25
C ASN A 91 4.62 -6.28 6.54
N TYR A 92 5.40 -7.11 5.83
CA TYR A 92 6.85 -7.21 6.04
C TYR A 92 7.55 -5.91 5.68
N TRP A 93 7.05 -5.22 4.66
CA TRP A 93 7.55 -3.94 4.19
C TRP A 93 7.24 -2.82 5.18
N MET A 94 6.01 -2.79 5.69
CA MET A 94 5.58 -1.81 6.68
C MET A 94 6.33 -1.95 7.99
N ARG A 95 6.52 -3.18 8.47
CA ARG A 95 7.32 -3.49 9.66
C ARG A 95 8.76 -2.96 9.53
N ASP A 96 9.31 -3.00 8.33
CA ASP A 96 10.67 -2.58 8.04
C ASP A 96 10.76 -1.11 7.56
N GLY A 97 9.66 -0.36 7.68
CA GLY A 97 9.65 1.11 7.57
C GLY A 97 9.25 1.66 6.21
N VAL A 98 8.81 0.83 5.26
CA VAL A 98 8.17 1.31 4.02
C VAL A 98 6.75 1.79 4.36
N PRO A 99 6.35 3.02 4.01
CA PRO A 99 4.97 3.45 4.20
C PRO A 99 4.00 2.54 3.45
N GLY A 100 2.86 2.23 4.05
CA GLY A 100 1.82 1.37 3.46
C GLY A 100 0.44 1.76 3.90
#